data_AF-A0A7K3TGB2-F1
#
_entry.id   AF-A0A7K3TGB2-F1
#
_cell.length_a   1.000
_cell.length_b   1.000
_cell.length_c   1.000
_cell.angle_alpha   90.00
_cell.angle_beta   90.00
_cell.angle_gamma   90.00
#
_symmetry.space_group_name_H-M   'P 1'
#
loop_
_entity.id
_entity.type
_entity.pdbx_description
1 polymer ?
#
loop_
_entity_poly.entity_id
_entity_poly.type
_entity_poly.pdbx_seq_one_letter_code
_entity_poly.pdbx_strand_id
1 'polypeptide(L)'
;MTTSLLIRRLPDEVKERLAEAARANGRSTEAQARSVLEEFTASWVANRACDADFFAQIRRDLLDGDAEDENAESLRPRPRTGDRPRTVELS
;
A
#
# COMPACT_ATOMS: atom_id res chain seq x y z
N MET A 1 11.37 16.65 -7.89
CA MET A 1 10.40 17.23 -8.84
C MET A 1 9.07 17.34 -8.13
N THR A 2 8.49 18.53 -8.00
CA THR A 2 7.16 18.73 -7.41
C THR A 2 6.12 18.75 -8.53
N THR A 3 5.22 17.77 -8.53
CA THR A 3 4.12 17.68 -9.49
C THR A 3 2.89 18.38 -8.91
N SER A 4 2.27 19.28 -9.67
CA SER A 4 1.07 20.02 -9.24
C SER A 4 -0.13 19.62 -10.09
N LEU A 5 -1.31 19.58 -9.44
CA LEU A 5 -2.60 19.29 -10.08
C LEU A 5 -3.59 20.39 -9.73
N LEU A 6 -4.32 20.89 -10.73
CA LEU A 6 -5.37 21.88 -10.54
C LEU A 6 -6.74 21.23 -10.72
N ILE A 7 -7.51 21.16 -9.63
CA ILE A 7 -8.89 20.67 -9.67
C ILE A 7 -9.83 21.86 -9.86
N ARG A 8 -10.48 21.93 -11.03
CA ARG A 8 -11.45 22.98 -11.34
C ARG A 8 -12.87 22.52 -11.01
N ARG A 9 -13.73 23.48 -10.65
CA ARG A 9 -15.16 23.28 -10.38
C ARG A 9 -15.45 22.21 -9.31
N LEU A 10 -14.67 22.21 -8.23
CA LEU A 10 -14.99 21.40 -7.07
C LEU A 10 -16.28 21.94 -6.42
N PRO A 11 -17.30 21.10 -6.17
CA PRO A 11 -18.51 21.52 -5.47
C PRO A 11 -18.19 22.12 -4.11
N ASP A 12 -18.94 23.14 -3.71
CA ASP A 12 -18.62 23.91 -2.49
C ASP A 12 -18.75 23.05 -1.23
N GLU A 13 -19.74 22.15 -1.17
CA GLU A 13 -19.88 21.15 -0.11
C GLU A 13 -18.60 20.30 0.06
N VAL A 14 -17.96 19.93 -1.05
CA VAL A 14 -16.73 19.12 -1.02
C VAL A 14 -15.54 19.96 -0.56
N LYS A 15 -15.46 21.23 -0.97
CA LYS A 15 -14.43 22.16 -0.48
C LYS A 15 -14.54 22.38 1.03
N GLU A 16 -15.76 22.58 1.52
CA GLU A 16 -16.04 22.82 2.93
C GLU A 16 -15.65 21.61 3.78
N ARG A 17 -16.11 20.41 3.39
CA ARG A 17 -15.73 19.16 4.06
C ARG A 17 -14.22 18.93 4.07
N LEU A 18 -13.54 19.23 2.96
CA LEU A 18 -12.08 19.11 2.88
C LEU A 18 -11.37 20.11 3.80
N ALA A 19 -11.85 21.35 3.87
CA ALA A 19 -11.31 22.38 4.75
C ALA A 19 -11.53 22.06 6.23
N GLU A 20 -12.71 21.55 6.59
CA GLU A 20 -13.01 21.08 7.94
C GLU A 20 -12.10 19.92 8.35
N ALA A 21 -11.98 18.91 7.49
CA ALA A 21 -11.06 17.79 7.72
C ALA A 21 -9.60 18.25 7.86
N ALA A 22 -9.16 19.21 7.05
CA ALA A 22 -7.81 19.78 7.15
C ALA A 22 -7.59 20.47 8.50
N ARG A 23 -8.55 21.27 8.98
CA ARG A 23 -8.50 21.93 10.30
C ARG A 23 -8.48 20.91 11.44
N ALA A 24 -9.34 19.89 11.39
CA ALA A 24 -9.40 18.84 12.40
C ALA A 24 -8.07 18.07 12.53
N ASN A 25 -7.35 17.90 11.42
CA ASN A 25 -6.06 17.23 11.39
C ASN A 25 -4.86 18.18 11.58
N GLY A 26 -5.08 19.48 11.79
CA GLY A 26 -3.99 20.47 11.95
C GLY A 26 -3.12 20.64 10.70
N ARG A 27 -3.69 20.43 9.51
CA ARG A 27 -2.99 20.45 8.22
C ARG A 27 -3.54 21.53 7.28
N SER A 28 -2.76 21.89 6.26
CA SER A 28 -3.28 22.70 5.16
C SER A 28 -4.26 21.91 4.29
N THR A 29 -5.17 22.60 3.61
CA THR A 29 -6.13 21.98 2.69
C THR A 29 -5.45 21.21 1.57
N GLU A 30 -4.32 21.71 1.07
CA GLU A 30 -3.52 21.02 0.05
C GLU A 30 -2.91 19.72 0.60
N ALA A 31 -2.33 19.76 1.81
CA ALA A 31 -1.78 18.58 2.45
C ALA A 31 -2.87 17.52 2.74
N GLN A 32 -4.06 17.96 3.12
CA GLN A 32 -5.20 17.07 3.28
C GLN A 32 -5.65 16.45 1.95
N ALA A 33 -5.75 17.26 0.90
CA ALA A 33 -6.08 16.76 -0.45
C ALA A 33 -5.06 15.73 -0.95
N ARG A 34 -3.77 16.01 -0.73
CA ARG A 34 -2.68 15.09 -1.07
C ARG A 34 -2.83 13.76 -0.32
N SER A 35 -3.03 13.81 0.99
CA SER A 35 -3.21 12.60 1.82
C SER A 35 -4.37 11.74 1.34
N VAL A 36 -5.52 12.35 1.03
CA VAL A 36 -6.71 11.62 0.54
C VAL A 36 -6.45 10.97 -0.82
N LEU A 37 -5.78 11.67 -1.73
CA LEU A 37 -5.44 11.13 -3.05
C LEU A 37 -4.41 10.00 -2.96
N GLU A 38 -3.42 10.13 -2.09
CA GLU A 38 -2.40 9.10 -1.85
C GLU A 38 -3.02 7.84 -1.25
N GLU A 39 -3.89 7.97 -0.25
CA GLU A 39 -4.61 6.85 0.36
C GLU A 39 -5.50 6.12 -0.66
N PHE A 40 -6.28 6.88 -1.43
CA PHE A 40 -7.12 6.31 -2.49
C PHE A 40 -6.28 5.58 -3.54
N THR A 41 -5.16 6.17 -3.97
CA THR A 41 -4.29 5.56 -4.99
C THR A 41 -3.61 4.31 -4.46
N ALA A 42 -3.14 4.32 -3.21
CA ALA A 42 -2.55 3.15 -2.57
C ALA A 42 -3.56 1.99 -2.47
N SER A 43 -4.80 2.29 -2.08
CA SER A 43 -5.89 1.30 -2.05
C SER A 43 -6.24 0.79 -3.45
N TRP A 44 -6.31 1.68 -4.44
CA TRP A 44 -6.59 1.33 -5.83
C TRP A 44 -5.48 0.45 -6.43
N VAL A 45 -4.21 0.77 -6.17
CA VAL A 45 -3.07 -0.06 -6.60
C VAL A 45 -3.10 -1.40 -5.88
N ALA A 46 -3.32 -1.45 -4.56
CA ALA A 46 -3.39 -2.72 -3.83
C ALA A 46 -4.51 -3.63 -4.35
N ASN A 47 -5.68 -3.07 -4.63
CA ASN A 47 -6.82 -3.83 -5.15
C ASN A 47 -6.66 -4.20 -6.63
N ARG A 48 -6.07 -3.32 -7.47
CA ARG A 48 -5.89 -3.58 -8.91
C ARG A 48 -4.64 -4.41 -9.23
N ALA A 49 -3.61 -4.37 -8.39
CA ALA A 49 -2.50 -5.32 -8.44
C ALA A 49 -2.94 -6.76 -8.10
N CYS A 50 -4.04 -6.93 -7.37
CA CYS A 50 -4.65 -8.24 -7.13
C CYS A 50 -5.39 -8.80 -8.36
N ASP A 51 -5.83 -7.98 -9.32
CA ASP A 51 -6.81 -8.40 -10.32
C ASP A 51 -6.26 -8.94 -11.65
N ALA A 52 -4.97 -8.83 -11.98
CA ALA A 52 -4.47 -9.35 -13.26
C ALA A 52 -3.17 -10.15 -13.17
N ASP A 53 -2.16 -9.66 -12.45
CA ASP A 53 -0.81 -10.23 -12.59
C ASP A 53 -0.38 -11.13 -11.44
N PHE A 54 -0.95 -10.99 -10.23
CA PHE A 54 -0.50 -11.75 -9.06
C PHE A 54 -0.82 -13.25 -9.14
N PHE A 55 -2.07 -13.62 -9.46
CA PHE A 55 -2.45 -15.04 -9.57
C PHE A 55 -2.01 -15.67 -10.89
N ALA A 56 -1.86 -14.88 -11.95
CA ALA A 56 -1.28 -15.35 -13.21
C ALA A 56 0.21 -15.71 -13.03
N GLN A 57 0.94 -14.93 -12.23
CA GLN A 57 2.33 -15.18 -11.86
C GLN A 57 2.47 -16.44 -10.98
N ILE A 58 1.64 -16.59 -9.94
CA ILE A 58 1.66 -17.79 -9.08
C ILE A 58 1.34 -19.07 -9.89
N ARG A 59 0.41 -19.01 -10.85
CA ARG A 59 0.06 -20.16 -11.70
C ARG A 59 1.21 -20.55 -12.62
N ARG A 60 1.87 -19.57 -13.23
CA ARG A 60 3.03 -19.78 -14.10
C ARG A 60 4.21 -20.39 -13.31
N ASP A 61 4.46 -19.89 -12.11
CA ASP A 61 5.62 -20.27 -11.31
C ASP A 61 5.43 -21.60 -10.55
N LEU A 62 4.19 -22.04 -10.30
CA LEU A 62 3.89 -23.25 -9.53
C LEU A 62 3.34 -24.42 -10.37
N LEU A 63 2.66 -24.16 -11.50
CA LEU A 63 2.03 -25.22 -12.31
C LEU A 63 2.68 -25.45 -13.68
N ASP A 64 3.30 -24.44 -14.29
CA ASP A 64 3.91 -24.54 -15.63
C ASP A 64 5.45 -24.61 -15.61
N GLY A 65 6.08 -24.41 -14.46
CA GLY A 65 7.51 -24.64 -14.26
C GLY A 65 7.73 -26.07 -13.78
N ASP A 66 8.51 -26.87 -14.52
CA ASP A 66 8.97 -28.19 -14.07
C ASP A 66 9.74 -28.03 -12.75
N ALA A 67 9.05 -28.27 -11.64
CA ALA A 67 9.66 -28.39 -10.32
C ALA A 67 10.27 -29.79 -10.18
N GLU A 68 11.19 -30.13 -11.09
CA GLU A 68 12.15 -31.20 -10.87
C GLU A 68 13.36 -30.61 -10.17
N ASP A 69 13.28 -30.35 -8.86
CA ASP A 69 14.52 -30.25 -8.09
C ASP A 69 14.33 -30.52 -6.60
N GLU A 70 15.34 -31.17 -6.04
CA GLU A 70 15.44 -31.78 -4.71
C GLU A 70 15.38 -30.77 -3.54
N ASN A 71 15.02 -29.52 -3.83
CA ASN A 71 15.00 -28.39 -2.91
C ASN A 71 13.61 -28.03 -2.37
N ALA A 72 12.60 -28.88 -2.63
CA ALA A 72 11.25 -28.75 -2.06
C ALA A 72 11.24 -28.74 -0.52
N GLU A 73 12.31 -29.20 0.13
CA GLU A 73 12.55 -29.10 1.58
C GLU A 73 12.77 -27.64 2.04
N SER A 74 13.36 -26.77 1.19
CA SER A 74 13.72 -25.40 1.54
C SER A 74 12.53 -24.42 1.51
N LEU A 75 11.46 -24.78 0.80
CA LEU A 75 10.19 -24.06 0.77
C LEU A 75 9.24 -24.48 1.92
N ARG A 76 9.63 -25.48 2.73
CA ARG A 76 8.89 -25.79 3.95
C ARG A 76 9.11 -24.68 4.98
N PRO A 77 8.07 -24.22 5.68
CA PRO A 77 8.23 -23.21 6.72
C PRO A 77 9.27 -23.69 7.74
N ARG A 78 10.39 -22.99 7.87
CA ARG A 78 11.42 -23.37 8.84
C ARG A 78 10.92 -23.11 10.26
N PRO A 79 11.18 -24.01 11.23
CA PRO A 79 10.79 -23.78 12.61
C PRO A 79 11.51 -22.54 13.17
N ARG A 80 10.78 -21.69 13.91
CA ARG A 80 11.30 -20.47 14.55
C ARG A 80 12.30 -20.84 15.64
N THR A 81 13.57 -20.89 15.31
CA THR A 81 14.64 -21.07 16.30
C THR A 81 15.27 -19.71 16.59
N GLY A 82 14.78 -19.10 17.68
CA GLY A 82 15.33 -18.02 18.49
C GLY A 82 16.27 -16.97 17.88
N ASP A 83 15.87 -15.70 17.97
CA ASP A 83 16.80 -14.68 18.44
C ASP A 83 16.04 -13.64 19.28
N ARG A 84 16.45 -13.46 20.54
CA ARG A 84 15.85 -12.44 21.44
C ARG A 84 16.41 -11.04 21.08
N PRO A 85 16.07 -9.98 21.82
CA PRO A 85 14.99 -9.03 21.53
C PRO A 85 15.54 -7.68 21.03
N ARG A 86 14.77 -6.94 20.23
CA ARG A 86 15.15 -5.54 19.92
C ARG A 86 14.64 -4.61 21.02
N THR A 87 15.54 -4.01 21.79
CA THR A 87 15.25 -3.01 22.83
C THR A 87 14.68 -1.73 22.22
N VAL A 88 13.63 -1.19 22.83
CA VAL A 88 13.03 0.12 22.52
C VAL A 88 13.21 1.00 23.76
N GLU A 89 14.03 2.06 23.67
CA GLU A 89 14.18 3.04 24.74
C GLU A 89 12.93 3.95 24.78
N LEU A 90 12.29 4.03 25.95
CA LEU A 90 11.13 4.88 26.21
C LEU A 90 11.53 5.93 27.25
N SER A 91 11.38 7.21 26.90
CA SER A 91 11.52 8.36 27.82
C SER A 91 10.35 8.46 28.80
#